data_AF-A0A925KA95-F1
#
_entry.id   AF-A0A925KA95-F1
#
_cell.length_a   1.000
_cell.length_b   1.000
_cell.length_c   1.000
_cell.angle_alpha   90.00
_cell.angle_beta   90.00
_cell.angle_gamma   90.00
#
_symmetry.space_group_name_H-M   'P 1'
#
loop_
_entity.id
_entity.type
_entity.pdbx_description
1 polymer ?
#
loop_
_entity_poly.entity_id
_entity_poly.type
_entity_poly.pdbx_seq_one_letter_code
_entity_poly.pdbx_strand_id
1 'polypeptide(L)'
;MKKHYAFLSFIGCMLFFKCSFAQQNISVAEQETIRQQAMSSYPVSKWDSLRCAWHGECGNTDNAMVSRLNAAACPLAKRMFGWHAIGTSSAGYVWQSLSDLSYFSYQVDYLTGNAVNAAQLVNWGNNSTVVNAKANGVNVNLTVTFFGTATTFGSFFSNPTAQQTLITNLVNHVVTADVKGLNIDFEGGAIVTATILPSYLSFLADLRTQLLAAKPGSEISVDIQGSAAANSAYITGLNNVVDLLILMGYDYYWSTQNYPGPIAPTWQFPKAPSDANGHGNVANDLNSMLRFAPKEKILLAMPYYGRRWRTTNGCVLPADGNGAPISTQTYTQFRDNTTGYYNTTLRDPYSYTAYHCFNDVNAVPNQQFIDDAYSLQTKYDLIYQRGLAGGAMWRLGYDAGYTDLWDLINNNLSNCAVIPCRDTIYDMGGPLNNYVNRSNYFFTINPPGANALSLRFLSFDFELNFDSLWVFNGPDTLSPLIGGFSGTGLPPTIVATSGIMTIKVLTDGGTTKLGFAAIYNCSPQLVRTVSSGSWSDPQVWETGAVPLASDTAFIMPGHDIIVSSTHSIGKVDISPTATVTTNSPAILTIGN
;
A
#
# COMPACT_ATOMS: atom_id res chain seq x y z
N MET A 1 -60.95 6.01 -32.39
CA MET A 1 -61.52 4.96 -33.26
C MET A 1 -60.97 5.12 -34.67
N LYS A 2 -60.39 4.04 -35.21
CA LYS A 2 -60.14 3.70 -36.63
C LYS A 2 -59.21 4.59 -37.51
N LYS A 3 -58.00 4.02 -37.68
CA LYS A 3 -57.08 3.94 -38.84
C LYS A 3 -57.63 4.41 -40.22
N HIS A 4 -56.77 5.01 -41.06
CA HIS A 4 -56.21 4.33 -42.25
C HIS A 4 -55.05 5.09 -42.93
N TYR A 5 -54.15 4.27 -43.51
CA TYR A 5 -52.89 4.56 -44.19
C TYR A 5 -53.08 4.97 -45.66
N ALA A 6 -52.11 5.71 -46.22
CA ALA A 6 -51.83 5.76 -47.65
C ALA A 6 -50.31 5.82 -47.91
N PHE A 7 -49.90 5.31 -49.07
CA PHE A 7 -48.62 4.67 -49.38
C PHE A 7 -48.04 5.30 -50.69
N LEU A 8 -46.70 5.23 -50.86
CA LEU A 8 -45.85 5.32 -52.08
C LEU A 8 -45.35 6.68 -52.66
N SER A 9 -44.00 6.76 -52.71
CA SER A 9 -43.09 7.12 -53.85
C SER A 9 -43.02 8.56 -54.40
N PHE A 10 -41.91 9.11 -54.93
CA PHE A 10 -40.45 8.88 -54.96
C PHE A 10 -39.82 10.15 -55.63
N ILE A 11 -38.53 10.44 -55.36
CA ILE A 11 -37.59 11.36 -56.09
C ILE A 11 -37.60 12.87 -55.80
N GLY A 12 -36.44 13.39 -55.36
CA GLY A 12 -36.07 14.81 -55.43
C GLY A 12 -34.81 15.16 -54.65
N CYS A 13 -33.65 14.74 -55.13
CA CYS A 13 -32.34 15.04 -54.56
C CYS A 13 -32.02 16.55 -54.61
N MET A 14 -31.72 17.18 -53.48
CA MET A 14 -30.88 18.38 -53.42
C MET A 14 -30.08 18.39 -52.12
N LEU A 15 -28.77 18.54 -52.29
CA LEU A 15 -27.72 18.46 -51.30
C LEU A 15 -27.88 19.48 -50.17
N PHE A 16 -27.81 19.02 -48.92
CA PHE A 16 -27.09 19.73 -47.86
C PHE A 16 -26.47 18.69 -46.92
N PHE A 17 -25.14 18.54 -47.01
CA PHE A 17 -24.34 17.80 -46.04
C PHE A 17 -24.40 18.56 -44.70
N LYS A 18 -25.21 18.08 -43.75
CA LYS A 18 -24.99 18.29 -42.32
C LYS A 18 -24.71 16.93 -41.71
N CYS A 19 -23.44 16.66 -41.47
CA CYS A 19 -23.00 15.53 -40.67
C CYS A 19 -23.38 15.84 -39.20
N SER A 20 -24.56 15.41 -38.78
CA SER A 20 -24.90 15.35 -37.36
C SER A 20 -24.25 14.10 -36.77
N PHE A 21 -23.16 14.28 -36.02
CA PHE A 21 -22.72 13.26 -35.07
C PHE A 21 -23.81 13.13 -34.00
N ALA A 22 -24.61 12.07 -34.08
CA ALA A 22 -25.39 11.62 -32.95
C ALA A 22 -24.43 10.95 -31.96
N GLN A 23 -23.89 11.74 -31.03
CA GLN A 23 -23.21 11.23 -29.85
C GLN A 23 -24.28 10.55 -28.98
N GLN A 24 -24.35 9.22 -29.03
CA GLN A 24 -25.13 8.46 -28.06
C GLN A 24 -24.52 8.72 -26.68
N ASN A 25 -25.28 9.41 -25.83
CA ASN A 25 -24.95 9.61 -24.42
C ASN A 25 -25.16 8.29 -23.67
N ILE A 26 -24.15 7.44 -23.72
CA ILE A 26 -23.98 6.30 -22.82
C ILE A 26 -23.68 6.90 -21.44
N SER A 27 -24.41 6.51 -20.40
CA SER A 27 -24.17 7.06 -19.05
C SER A 27 -22.78 6.64 -18.55
N VAL A 28 -22.17 7.41 -17.64
CA VAL A 28 -20.86 7.04 -17.04
C VAL A 28 -20.92 5.65 -16.40
N ALA A 29 -22.05 5.29 -15.78
CA ALA A 29 -22.29 3.96 -15.23
C ALA A 29 -22.29 2.85 -16.30
N GLU A 30 -22.80 3.15 -17.50
CA GLU A 30 -22.87 2.20 -18.61
C GLU A 30 -21.52 2.10 -19.36
N GLN A 31 -20.74 3.18 -19.43
CA GLN A 31 -19.34 3.14 -19.85
C GLN A 31 -18.48 2.32 -18.88
N GLU A 32 -18.71 2.46 -17.58
CA GLU A 32 -17.97 1.73 -16.54
C GLU A 32 -18.37 0.24 -16.49
N THR A 33 -19.64 -0.07 -16.75
CA THR A 33 -20.13 -1.47 -16.89
C THR A 33 -19.48 -2.16 -18.10
N ILE A 34 -19.34 -1.46 -19.22
CA ILE A 34 -18.62 -1.96 -20.41
C ILE A 34 -17.13 -2.16 -20.10
N ARG A 35 -16.52 -1.25 -19.31
CA ARG A 35 -15.13 -1.34 -18.83
C ARG A 35 -14.92 -2.56 -17.94
N GLN A 36 -15.86 -2.84 -17.03
CA GLN A 36 -15.85 -3.99 -16.12
C GLN A 36 -15.97 -5.33 -16.86
N GLN A 37 -16.83 -5.41 -17.89
CA GLN A 37 -16.98 -6.61 -18.72
C GLN A 37 -15.72 -6.95 -19.52
N ALA A 38 -14.94 -5.95 -19.91
CA ALA A 38 -13.64 -6.19 -20.52
C ALA A 38 -12.66 -6.77 -19.47
N MET A 39 -12.54 -6.15 -18.30
CA MET A 39 -11.50 -6.43 -17.28
C MET A 39 -11.54 -7.84 -16.65
N SER A 40 -12.71 -8.47 -16.55
CA SER A 40 -12.86 -9.80 -15.92
C SER A 40 -12.24 -10.98 -16.70
N SER A 41 -11.69 -10.72 -17.89
CA SER A 41 -11.11 -11.73 -18.79
C SER A 41 -9.59 -11.60 -19.02
N TYR A 42 -8.91 -10.65 -18.35
CA TYR A 42 -7.49 -10.35 -18.62
C TYR A 42 -6.51 -11.08 -17.69
N PRO A 43 -5.50 -11.80 -18.23
CA PRO A 43 -4.42 -12.41 -17.45
C PRO A 43 -3.50 -11.35 -16.80
N VAL A 44 -2.89 -11.65 -15.65
CA VAL A 44 -2.01 -10.72 -14.89
C VAL A 44 -0.89 -10.08 -15.72
N SER A 45 -0.29 -10.78 -16.69
CA SER A 45 0.73 -10.19 -17.59
C SER A 45 0.18 -9.04 -18.46
N LYS A 46 -1.14 -9.03 -18.69
CA LYS A 46 -1.85 -7.92 -19.32
C LYS A 46 -2.33 -6.86 -18.34
N TRP A 47 -2.23 -7.07 -17.03
CA TRP A 47 -2.48 -6.02 -16.02
C TRP A 47 -1.25 -5.15 -15.79
N ASP A 48 -0.05 -5.74 -15.82
CA ASP A 48 1.19 -4.98 -16.07
C ASP A 48 1.06 -4.18 -17.38
N SER A 49 0.41 -4.78 -18.39
CA SER A 49 0.08 -4.13 -19.66
C SER A 49 -1.27 -3.39 -19.70
N LEU A 50 -2.07 -3.25 -18.65
CA LEU A 50 -3.32 -2.42 -18.68
C LEU A 50 -2.96 -0.96 -18.42
N ARG A 51 -1.78 -0.73 -17.84
CA ARG A 51 -0.97 0.48 -18.01
C ARG A 51 -0.69 0.80 -19.50
N CYS A 52 -0.53 -0.22 -20.35
CA CYS A 52 -0.22 -0.12 -21.79
C CYS A 52 -1.46 -0.14 -22.71
N ALA A 53 -2.49 -0.93 -22.39
CA ALA A 53 -3.65 -1.18 -23.24
C ALA A 53 -4.61 0.02 -23.32
N TRP A 54 -4.56 0.93 -22.34
CA TRP A 54 -5.31 2.18 -22.37
C TRP A 54 -4.61 3.31 -23.12
N HIS A 55 -3.29 3.23 -23.31
CA HIS A 55 -2.48 4.41 -23.66
C HIS A 55 -1.41 4.20 -24.75
N GLY A 56 -1.28 3.01 -25.33
CA GLY A 56 -0.63 2.84 -26.65
C GLY A 56 0.87 3.15 -26.75
N GLU A 57 1.60 3.29 -25.64
CA GLU A 57 3.03 3.63 -25.66
C GLU A 57 3.80 2.73 -24.70
N CYS A 58 4.51 1.73 -25.24
CA CYS A 58 5.47 0.92 -24.50
C CYS A 58 6.89 1.40 -24.83
N GLY A 59 7.50 2.14 -23.91
CA GLY A 59 8.96 2.18 -23.81
C GLY A 59 9.43 0.86 -23.20
N ASN A 60 10.48 0.28 -23.78
CA ASN A 60 10.97 -1.07 -23.49
C ASN A 60 11.73 -1.16 -22.14
N THR A 61 11.18 -0.63 -21.04
CA THR A 61 11.88 -0.50 -19.75
C THR A 61 11.28 -1.29 -18.59
N ASP A 62 10.11 -1.91 -18.75
CA ASP A 62 9.43 -2.60 -17.63
C ASP A 62 9.94 -4.03 -17.33
N ASN A 63 11.06 -4.44 -17.94
CA ASN A 63 11.82 -5.61 -17.50
C ASN A 63 12.72 -5.33 -16.28
N ALA A 64 12.58 -4.17 -15.65
CA ALA A 64 13.27 -3.85 -14.40
C ALA A 64 12.27 -3.69 -13.25
N MET A 65 11.62 -4.79 -12.84
CA MET A 65 11.56 -5.01 -11.39
C MET A 65 13.02 -5.02 -10.96
N VAL A 66 13.41 -3.94 -10.28
CA VAL A 66 14.80 -3.54 -10.08
C VAL A 66 15.64 -4.76 -9.71
N SER A 67 16.63 -5.07 -10.56
CA SER A 67 17.67 -6.05 -10.28
C SER A 67 18.08 -5.92 -8.82
N ARG A 68 17.95 -6.98 -8.01
CA ARG A 68 18.26 -7.04 -6.57
C ARG A 68 19.13 -5.86 -6.15
N LEU A 69 18.51 -4.75 -5.73
CA LEU A 69 19.29 -3.72 -5.06
C LEU A 69 19.89 -4.44 -3.87
N ASN A 70 21.22 -4.39 -3.77
CA ASN A 70 21.92 -5.10 -2.71
C ASN A 70 21.30 -4.63 -1.39
N ALA A 71 20.51 -5.47 -0.72
CA ALA A 71 19.64 -5.04 0.36
C ALA A 71 20.45 -4.52 1.57
N ALA A 72 21.75 -4.85 1.65
CA ALA A 72 22.69 -4.23 2.60
C ALA A 72 22.93 -2.72 2.34
N ALA A 73 22.70 -2.22 1.13
CA ALA A 73 22.79 -0.82 0.75
C ALA A 73 21.48 -0.05 0.98
N CYS A 74 20.38 -0.74 1.30
CA CYS A 74 19.03 -0.19 1.35
C CYS A 74 18.33 -0.53 2.68
N PRO A 75 18.73 0.08 3.81
CA PRO A 75 18.06 -0.16 5.09
C PRO A 75 16.58 0.20 5.05
N LEU A 76 15.78 -0.51 5.84
CA LEU A 76 14.36 -0.22 6.04
C LEU A 76 14.14 1.24 6.49
N ALA A 77 13.27 1.95 5.79
CA ALA A 77 12.77 3.28 6.15
C ALA A 77 11.47 3.20 6.97
N LYS A 78 10.79 2.05 6.93
CA LYS A 78 9.56 1.74 7.66
C LYS A 78 9.74 0.45 8.46
N ARG A 79 9.04 0.31 9.58
CA ARG A 79 9.05 -0.96 10.33
C ARG A 79 8.41 -2.07 9.49
N MET A 80 8.93 -3.29 9.62
CA MET A 80 8.35 -4.49 9.04
C MET A 80 8.38 -5.62 10.07
N PHE A 81 7.21 -5.96 10.59
CA PHE A 81 7.01 -7.06 11.53
C PHE A 81 6.77 -8.36 10.77
N GLY A 82 7.27 -9.47 11.31
CA GLY A 82 6.92 -10.82 10.84
C GLY A 82 6.71 -11.79 12.01
N TRP A 83 5.60 -12.53 11.99
CA TRP A 83 5.33 -13.55 13.00
C TRP A 83 5.99 -14.88 12.62
N HIS A 84 6.77 -15.42 13.55
CA HIS A 84 7.42 -16.72 13.44
C HIS A 84 6.70 -17.74 14.33
N ALA A 85 6.13 -18.79 13.74
CA ALA A 85 5.50 -19.85 14.53
C ALA A 85 6.55 -20.79 15.13
N ILE A 86 6.36 -21.14 16.41
CA ILE A 86 7.16 -22.13 17.11
C ILE A 86 7.27 -23.43 16.29
N GLY A 87 8.50 -23.95 16.20
CA GLY A 87 8.79 -25.21 15.52
C GLY A 87 8.91 -25.11 14.00
N THR A 88 8.81 -23.91 13.42
CA THR A 88 9.06 -23.71 11.99
C THR A 88 10.48 -23.27 11.69
N SER A 89 10.93 -23.49 10.45
CA SER A 89 12.26 -23.06 9.99
C SER A 89 12.27 -21.56 9.68
N SER A 90 13.40 -20.90 9.95
CA SER A 90 13.70 -19.55 9.47
C SER A 90 14.53 -19.54 8.17
N ALA A 91 14.71 -20.72 7.55
CA ALA A 91 15.33 -20.81 6.24
C ALA A 91 14.56 -19.97 5.21
N GLY A 92 15.28 -19.15 4.45
CA GLY A 92 14.71 -18.27 3.43
C GLY A 92 14.28 -16.89 3.95
N TYR A 93 14.37 -16.61 5.27
CA TYR A 93 14.08 -15.26 5.77
C TYR A 93 15.14 -14.27 5.29
N VAL A 94 14.67 -13.10 4.86
CA VAL A 94 15.50 -11.99 4.42
C VAL A 94 15.58 -10.98 5.57
N TRP A 95 16.54 -11.19 6.48
CA TRP A 95 16.60 -10.48 7.78
C TRP A 95 16.65 -8.96 7.67
N GLN A 96 17.33 -8.43 6.66
CA GLN A 96 17.42 -7.00 6.40
C GLN A 96 16.08 -6.37 5.98
N SER A 97 15.11 -7.19 5.59
CA SER A 97 13.73 -6.78 5.26
C SER A 97 12.79 -6.88 6.47
N LEU A 98 13.31 -7.18 7.67
CA LEU A 98 12.56 -7.21 8.91
C LEU A 98 13.15 -6.20 9.91
N SER A 99 12.29 -5.39 10.52
CA SER A 99 12.67 -4.62 11.70
C SER A 99 12.38 -5.40 12.99
N ASP A 100 11.35 -6.25 12.95
CA ASP A 100 10.81 -6.94 14.11
C ASP A 100 10.40 -8.38 13.78
N LEU A 101 10.83 -9.33 14.60
CA LEU A 101 10.37 -10.72 14.60
C LEU A 101 9.51 -10.95 15.85
N SER A 102 8.27 -11.37 15.64
CA SER A 102 7.32 -11.71 16.71
C SER A 102 7.27 -13.23 16.86
N TYR A 103 7.79 -13.77 17.96
CA TYR A 103 7.87 -15.21 18.23
C TYR A 103 6.53 -15.71 18.80
N PHE A 104 5.82 -16.54 18.04
CA PHE A 104 4.44 -16.92 18.31
C PHE A 104 4.34 -18.35 18.89
N SER A 105 3.89 -18.56 20.14
CA SER A 105 3.46 -17.56 21.14
C SER A 105 3.48 -18.13 22.57
N TYR A 106 3.32 -17.24 23.57
CA TYR A 106 2.83 -17.56 24.90
C TYR A 106 1.30 -17.67 24.89
N GLN A 107 0.75 -18.84 25.15
CA GLN A 107 -0.70 -19.07 25.18
C GLN A 107 -1.23 -18.92 26.60
N VAL A 108 -2.05 -17.90 26.86
CA VAL A 108 -2.52 -17.58 28.21
C VAL A 108 -3.55 -18.60 28.71
N ASP A 109 -3.27 -19.23 29.85
CA ASP A 109 -4.30 -19.85 30.68
C ASP A 109 -5.02 -18.73 31.47
N TYR A 110 -6.24 -18.44 31.08
CA TYR A 110 -7.03 -17.34 31.64
C TYR A 110 -7.40 -17.53 33.13
N LEU A 111 -7.28 -18.73 33.67
CA LEU A 111 -7.57 -18.99 35.09
C LEU A 111 -6.36 -18.71 35.98
N THR A 112 -5.15 -18.95 35.47
CA THR A 112 -3.93 -18.92 36.28
C THR A 112 -2.92 -17.86 35.85
N GLY A 113 -3.02 -17.34 34.63
CA GLY A 113 -2.04 -16.45 34.01
C GLY A 113 -0.80 -17.16 33.47
N ASN A 114 -0.66 -18.48 33.67
CA ASN A 114 0.47 -19.26 33.16
C ASN A 114 0.35 -19.54 31.66
N ALA A 115 1.45 -20.01 31.06
CA ALA A 115 1.43 -20.49 29.68
C ALA A 115 0.84 -21.91 29.62
N VAL A 116 -0.21 -22.10 28.82
CA VAL A 116 -0.73 -23.43 28.46
C VAL A 116 0.36 -24.28 27.80
N ASN A 117 1.25 -23.63 27.04
CA ASN A 117 2.31 -24.25 26.27
C ASN A 117 3.71 -24.00 26.85
N ALA A 118 3.84 -23.93 28.19
CA ALA A 118 5.11 -23.60 28.88
C ALA A 118 6.33 -24.40 28.39
N ALA A 119 6.16 -25.70 28.07
CA ALA A 119 7.23 -26.55 27.54
C ALA A 119 7.85 -26.02 26.24
N GLN A 120 7.06 -25.39 25.37
CA GLN A 120 7.52 -24.80 24.11
C GLN A 120 8.25 -23.47 24.29
N LEU A 121 8.11 -22.85 25.47
CA LEU A 121 8.76 -21.59 25.82
C LEU A 121 10.05 -21.78 26.61
N VAL A 122 10.40 -23.02 26.98
CA VAL A 122 11.66 -23.29 27.67
C VAL A 122 12.82 -22.89 26.75
N ASN A 123 13.64 -21.94 27.21
CA ASN A 123 14.80 -21.43 26.49
C ASN A 123 14.50 -20.91 25.07
N TRP A 124 13.28 -20.42 24.81
CA TRP A 124 12.90 -19.89 23.49
C TRP A 124 13.81 -18.75 23.02
N GLY A 125 14.35 -17.95 23.95
CA GLY A 125 15.34 -16.89 23.66
C GLY A 125 16.65 -17.39 23.03
N ASN A 126 16.97 -18.68 23.21
CA ASN A 126 18.13 -19.35 22.62
C ASN A 126 17.77 -20.15 21.35
N ASN A 127 16.52 -20.08 20.88
CA ASN A 127 16.14 -20.68 19.62
C ASN A 127 16.97 -20.06 18.49
N SER A 128 17.47 -20.89 17.56
CA SER A 128 18.31 -20.43 16.44
C SER A 128 17.69 -19.27 15.64
N THR A 129 16.37 -19.24 15.46
CA THR A 129 15.66 -18.14 14.79
C THR A 129 15.77 -16.84 15.57
N VAL A 130 15.63 -16.88 16.90
CA VAL A 130 15.76 -15.71 17.77
C VAL A 130 17.19 -15.20 17.80
N VAL A 131 18.16 -16.11 17.91
CA VAL A 131 19.59 -15.78 17.86
C VAL A 131 19.95 -15.14 16.52
N ASN A 132 19.48 -15.71 15.40
CA ASN A 132 19.73 -15.17 14.06
C ASN A 132 19.09 -13.80 13.85
N ALA A 133 17.85 -13.60 14.32
CA ALA A 133 17.18 -12.31 14.25
C ALA A 133 18.02 -11.22 14.96
N LYS A 134 18.41 -11.48 16.21
CA LYS A 134 19.26 -10.57 16.99
C LYS A 134 20.61 -10.29 16.33
N ALA A 135 21.26 -11.33 15.80
CA ALA A 135 22.54 -11.20 15.11
C ALA A 135 22.46 -10.30 13.85
N ASN A 136 21.27 -10.16 13.26
CA ASN A 136 21.00 -9.28 12.12
C ASN A 136 20.37 -7.94 12.52
N GLY A 137 20.35 -7.59 13.82
CA GLY A 137 19.80 -6.32 14.30
C GLY A 137 18.27 -6.24 14.27
N VAL A 138 17.58 -7.38 14.09
CA VAL A 138 16.12 -7.46 14.12
C VAL A 138 15.66 -7.50 15.58
N ASN A 139 14.75 -6.60 15.94
CA ASN A 139 14.10 -6.62 17.25
C ASN A 139 13.32 -7.92 17.40
N VAL A 140 13.36 -8.53 18.58
CA VAL A 140 12.55 -9.72 18.86
C VAL A 140 11.46 -9.36 19.86
N ASN A 141 10.24 -9.82 19.62
CA ASN A 141 9.10 -9.68 20.52
C ASN A 141 8.52 -11.06 20.83
N LEU A 142 8.00 -11.27 22.04
CA LEU A 142 7.21 -12.47 22.34
C LEU A 142 5.74 -12.17 22.08
N THR A 143 5.08 -12.94 21.21
CA THR A 143 3.63 -12.83 21.06
C THR A 143 2.92 -13.49 22.24
N VAL A 144 1.90 -12.84 22.79
CA VAL A 144 1.07 -13.32 23.89
C VAL A 144 -0.36 -13.44 23.40
N THR A 145 -0.86 -14.67 23.28
CA THR A 145 -2.18 -14.94 22.69
C THR A 145 -3.22 -15.25 23.76
N PHE A 146 -4.37 -14.61 23.67
CA PHE A 146 -5.57 -14.96 24.43
C PHE A 146 -6.83 -14.75 23.60
N PHE A 147 -7.34 -15.84 23.01
CA PHE A 147 -8.56 -15.83 22.21
C PHE A 147 -9.76 -16.11 23.10
N GLY A 148 -10.47 -15.04 23.48
CA GLY A 148 -11.43 -15.05 24.57
C GLY A 148 -12.88 -14.77 24.17
N THR A 149 -13.78 -15.06 25.10
CA THR A 149 -15.20 -14.70 25.06
C THR A 149 -15.50 -13.75 26.22
N ALA A 150 -16.71 -13.21 26.30
CA ALA A 150 -17.12 -12.39 27.45
C ALA A 150 -16.90 -13.12 28.79
N THR A 151 -17.17 -14.44 28.83
CA THR A 151 -16.98 -15.25 30.03
C THR A 151 -15.51 -15.39 30.39
N THR A 152 -14.66 -15.83 29.46
CA THR A 152 -13.25 -16.11 29.77
C THR A 152 -12.46 -14.84 30.02
N PHE A 153 -12.71 -13.76 29.27
CA PHE A 153 -12.15 -12.44 29.58
C PHE A 153 -12.64 -11.93 30.93
N GLY A 154 -13.94 -12.05 31.23
CA GLY A 154 -14.50 -11.66 32.53
C GLY A 154 -13.83 -12.42 33.68
N SER A 155 -13.59 -13.72 33.55
CA SER A 155 -12.88 -14.52 34.55
C SER A 155 -11.43 -14.08 34.75
N PHE A 156 -10.69 -13.79 33.68
CA PHE A 156 -9.31 -13.34 33.78
C PHE A 156 -9.20 -11.95 34.41
N PHE A 157 -9.96 -10.98 33.90
CA PHE A 157 -9.86 -9.59 34.34
C PHE A 157 -10.45 -9.34 35.74
N SER A 158 -11.22 -10.28 36.29
CA SER A 158 -11.64 -10.27 37.70
C SER A 158 -10.67 -11.00 38.64
N ASN A 159 -9.63 -11.64 38.11
CA ASN A 159 -8.65 -12.41 38.87
C ASN A 159 -7.29 -11.67 38.93
N PRO A 160 -7.02 -10.86 39.97
CA PRO A 160 -5.77 -10.11 40.10
C PRO A 160 -4.54 -11.02 40.22
N THR A 161 -4.69 -12.20 40.81
CA THR A 161 -3.59 -13.18 40.93
C THR A 161 -3.18 -13.72 39.56
N ALA A 162 -4.14 -14.06 38.70
CA ALA A 162 -3.83 -14.50 37.33
C ALA A 162 -3.21 -13.37 36.50
N GLN A 163 -3.72 -12.14 36.61
CA GLN A 163 -3.13 -10.98 35.94
C GLN A 163 -1.68 -10.74 36.36
N GLN A 164 -1.39 -10.72 37.66
CA GLN A 164 -0.02 -10.54 38.16
C GLN A 164 0.89 -11.71 37.80
N THR A 165 0.38 -12.95 37.81
CA THR A 165 1.14 -14.13 37.36
C THR A 165 1.55 -13.98 35.90
N LEU A 166 0.61 -13.57 35.04
CA LEU A 166 0.90 -13.31 33.62
C LEU A 166 1.95 -12.20 33.48
N ILE A 167 1.76 -11.04 34.12
CA ILE A 167 2.72 -9.93 34.05
C ILE A 167 4.12 -10.37 34.48
N THR A 168 4.22 -11.08 35.61
CA THR A 168 5.49 -11.57 36.14
C THR A 168 6.19 -12.50 35.15
N ASN A 169 5.44 -13.45 34.55
CA ASN A 169 5.98 -14.38 33.57
C ASN A 169 6.45 -13.66 32.29
N LEU A 170 5.66 -12.72 31.78
CA LEU A 170 5.99 -11.96 30.58
C LEU A 170 7.22 -11.07 30.79
N VAL A 171 7.31 -10.37 31.92
CA VAL A 171 8.50 -9.59 32.29
C VAL A 171 9.73 -10.50 32.37
N ASN A 172 9.61 -11.66 33.03
CA ASN A 172 10.70 -12.62 33.12
C ASN A 172 11.15 -13.11 31.72
N HIS A 173 10.22 -13.41 30.82
CA HIS A 173 10.58 -13.80 29.45
C HIS A 173 11.31 -12.69 28.70
N VAL A 174 10.86 -11.43 28.81
CA VAL A 174 11.51 -10.30 28.12
C VAL A 174 12.92 -10.04 28.66
N VAL A 175 13.10 -10.07 29.98
CA VAL A 175 14.39 -9.85 30.65
C VAL A 175 15.35 -11.01 30.35
N THR A 176 14.94 -12.25 30.56
CA THR A 176 15.82 -13.42 30.44
C THR A 176 16.22 -13.71 29.00
N ALA A 177 15.30 -13.55 28.03
CA ALA A 177 15.61 -13.69 26.62
C ALA A 177 16.30 -12.44 26.05
N ASP A 178 16.40 -11.34 26.82
CA ASP A 178 16.93 -10.05 26.39
C ASP A 178 16.31 -9.55 25.07
N VAL A 179 14.98 -9.57 24.98
CA VAL A 179 14.25 -9.21 23.75
C VAL A 179 13.65 -7.80 23.83
N LYS A 180 13.20 -7.25 22.70
CA LYS A 180 12.71 -5.87 22.60
C LYS A 180 11.39 -5.65 23.35
N GLY A 181 10.51 -6.65 23.39
CA GLY A 181 9.20 -6.43 23.99
C GLY A 181 8.19 -7.54 23.81
N LEU A 182 6.92 -7.14 23.86
CA LEU A 182 5.76 -8.01 23.80
C LEU A 182 4.84 -7.58 22.67
N ASN A 183 4.24 -8.56 22.00
CA ASN A 183 3.13 -8.36 21.08
C ASN A 183 1.87 -9.01 21.67
N ILE A 184 0.86 -8.23 22.03
CA ILE A 184 -0.35 -8.72 22.68
C ILE A 184 -1.41 -9.00 21.62
N ASP A 185 -1.78 -10.27 21.49
CA ASP A 185 -2.75 -10.77 20.52
C ASP A 185 -3.98 -11.35 21.25
N PHE A 186 -4.78 -10.44 21.81
CA PHE A 186 -5.97 -10.77 22.58
C PHE A 186 -7.20 -10.59 21.71
N GLU A 187 -7.72 -11.69 21.16
CA GLU A 187 -8.79 -11.66 20.18
C GLU A 187 -10.15 -12.06 20.75
N GLY A 188 -11.21 -11.46 20.21
CA GLY A 188 -12.59 -11.78 20.53
C GLY A 188 -13.41 -10.52 20.78
N GLY A 189 -14.59 -10.43 20.16
CA GLY A 189 -15.40 -9.19 20.16
C GLY A 189 -15.79 -8.67 21.55
N ALA A 190 -15.68 -9.49 22.59
CA ALA A 190 -15.91 -9.06 23.97
C ALA A 190 -14.84 -8.09 24.50
N ILE A 191 -13.60 -8.12 23.98
CA ILE A 191 -12.47 -7.31 24.47
C ILE A 191 -12.72 -5.79 24.33
N VAL A 192 -13.51 -5.39 23.33
CA VAL A 192 -13.83 -3.99 23.04
C VAL A 192 -15.15 -3.51 23.66
N THR A 193 -15.84 -4.38 24.39
CA THR A 193 -17.11 -4.02 25.04
C THR A 193 -16.87 -3.13 26.25
N ALA A 194 -17.83 -2.25 26.56
CA ALA A 194 -17.74 -1.36 27.72
C ALA A 194 -17.54 -2.10 29.06
N THR A 195 -17.90 -3.38 29.13
CA THR A 195 -17.73 -4.23 30.33
C THR A 195 -16.29 -4.71 30.53
N ILE A 196 -15.60 -5.07 29.44
CA ILE A 196 -14.26 -5.69 29.52
C ILE A 196 -13.15 -4.68 29.25
N LEU A 197 -13.39 -3.74 28.33
CA LEU A 197 -12.39 -2.80 27.85
C LEU A 197 -11.66 -2.04 28.97
N PRO A 198 -12.32 -1.47 29.99
CA PRO A 198 -11.62 -0.76 31.06
C PRO A 198 -10.58 -1.62 31.79
N SER A 199 -10.93 -2.89 32.08
CA SER A 199 -10.02 -3.81 32.75
C SER A 199 -8.87 -4.26 31.85
N TYR A 200 -9.12 -4.42 30.54
CA TYR A 200 -8.06 -4.72 29.58
C TYR A 200 -7.04 -3.58 29.49
N LEU A 201 -7.49 -2.33 29.41
CA LEU A 201 -6.61 -1.16 29.40
C LEU A 201 -5.84 -1.01 30.72
N SER A 202 -6.48 -1.26 31.85
CA SER A 202 -5.81 -1.25 33.16
C SER A 202 -4.72 -2.33 33.25
N PHE A 203 -5.00 -3.54 32.75
CA PHE A 203 -4.01 -4.62 32.69
C PHE A 203 -2.81 -4.24 31.82
N LEU A 204 -3.03 -3.67 30.62
CA LEU A 204 -1.95 -3.22 29.75
C LEU A 204 -1.11 -2.09 30.37
N ALA A 205 -1.74 -1.16 31.10
CA ALA A 205 -1.04 -0.09 31.81
C ALA A 205 -0.13 -0.62 32.92
N ASP A 206 -0.59 -1.62 33.68
CA ASP A 206 0.20 -2.28 34.72
C ASP A 206 1.36 -3.09 34.12
N LEU A 207 1.06 -3.89 33.07
CA LEU A 207 2.08 -4.61 32.30
C LEU A 207 3.16 -3.66 31.78
N ARG A 208 2.78 -2.53 31.17
CA ARG A 208 3.72 -1.51 30.68
C ARG A 208 4.60 -0.98 31.81
N THR A 209 4.00 -0.65 32.94
CA THR A 209 4.71 -0.07 34.10
C THR A 209 5.76 -1.05 34.62
N GLN A 210 5.37 -2.30 34.88
CA GLN A 210 6.28 -3.33 35.41
C GLN A 210 7.35 -3.72 34.38
N LEU A 211 7.00 -3.80 33.10
CA LEU A 211 7.94 -4.11 32.02
C LEU A 211 9.02 -3.04 31.87
N LEU A 212 8.63 -1.76 31.85
CA LEU A 212 9.59 -0.65 31.73
C LEU A 212 10.47 -0.50 32.97
N ALA A 213 9.94 -0.81 34.16
CA ALA A 213 10.72 -0.84 35.39
C ALA A 213 11.80 -1.94 35.36
N ALA A 214 11.49 -3.12 34.83
CA ALA A 214 12.41 -4.24 34.75
C ALA A 214 13.40 -4.12 33.57
N LYS A 215 12.94 -3.57 32.43
CA LYS A 215 13.74 -3.39 31.22
C LYS A 215 13.35 -2.07 30.52
N PRO A 216 14.06 -0.96 30.83
CA PRO A 216 13.86 0.31 30.15
C PRO A 216 14.04 0.18 28.63
N GLY A 217 13.19 0.87 27.86
CA GLY A 217 13.21 0.83 26.39
C GLY A 217 12.47 -0.36 25.76
N SER A 218 11.80 -1.19 26.57
CA SER A 218 10.90 -2.22 26.08
C SER A 218 9.67 -1.63 25.40
N GLU A 219 9.13 -2.33 24.40
CA GLU A 219 7.91 -1.93 23.68
C GLU A 219 6.76 -2.93 23.88
N ILE A 220 5.53 -2.43 23.81
CA ILE A 220 4.33 -3.25 23.71
C ILE A 220 3.60 -2.89 22.41
N SER A 221 3.35 -3.88 21.57
CA SER A 221 2.43 -3.80 20.43
C SER A 221 1.13 -4.56 20.70
N VAL A 222 0.03 -4.15 20.08
CA VAL A 222 -1.26 -4.84 20.17
C VAL A 222 -1.82 -5.11 18.78
N ASP A 223 -2.22 -6.36 18.53
CA ASP A 223 -2.93 -6.76 17.32
C ASP A 223 -4.42 -6.41 17.43
N ILE A 224 -4.94 -5.78 16.38
CA ILE A 224 -6.29 -5.21 16.33
C ILE A 224 -7.04 -5.84 15.17
N GLN A 225 -8.11 -6.55 15.50
CA GLN A 225 -9.05 -7.08 14.51
C GLN A 225 -9.70 -5.92 13.72
N GLY A 226 -9.87 -6.06 12.41
CA GLY A 226 -10.48 -5.00 11.57
C GLY A 226 -11.85 -4.54 12.08
N SER A 227 -12.67 -5.47 12.58
CA SER A 227 -13.98 -5.17 13.19
C SER A 227 -13.92 -4.27 14.43
N ALA A 228 -12.75 -4.14 15.07
CA ALA A 228 -12.51 -3.28 16.23
C ALA A 228 -11.91 -1.91 15.86
N ALA A 229 -11.43 -1.72 14.62
CA ALA A 229 -10.70 -0.53 14.18
C ALA A 229 -11.50 0.78 14.31
N ALA A 230 -12.83 0.71 14.22
CA ALA A 230 -13.73 1.85 14.35
C ALA A 230 -14.15 2.18 15.79
N ASN A 231 -13.80 1.35 16.77
CA ASN A 231 -14.15 1.59 18.17
C ASN A 231 -13.23 2.68 18.78
N SER A 232 -13.75 3.90 18.89
CA SER A 232 -12.97 5.05 19.37
C SER A 232 -12.43 4.88 20.79
N ALA A 233 -13.21 4.30 21.71
CA ALA A 233 -12.79 4.06 23.09
C ALA A 233 -11.64 3.05 23.15
N TYR A 234 -11.71 2.01 22.32
CA TYR A 234 -10.67 0.98 22.23
C TYR A 234 -9.37 1.56 21.67
N ILE A 235 -9.40 2.19 20.50
CA ILE A 235 -8.19 2.70 19.84
C ILE A 235 -7.56 3.85 20.66
N THR A 236 -8.37 4.78 21.17
CA THR A 236 -7.87 5.88 22.03
C THR A 236 -7.27 5.33 23.33
N GLY A 237 -7.94 4.35 23.94
CA GLY A 237 -7.47 3.69 25.16
C GLY A 237 -6.13 3.00 24.95
N LEU A 238 -6.02 2.18 23.91
CA LEU A 238 -4.77 1.50 23.54
C LEU A 238 -3.64 2.49 23.26
N ASN A 239 -3.91 3.54 22.47
CA ASN A 239 -2.91 4.55 22.12
C ASN A 239 -2.19 5.15 23.36
N ASN A 240 -2.89 5.24 24.50
CA ASN A 240 -2.33 5.77 25.73
C ASN A 240 -1.46 4.78 26.52
N VAL A 241 -1.58 3.47 26.27
CA VAL A 241 -0.97 2.42 27.09
C VAL A 241 -0.02 1.49 26.33
N VAL A 242 0.07 1.59 24.99
CA VAL A 242 0.98 0.77 24.17
C VAL A 242 1.83 1.62 23.23
N ASP A 243 2.89 1.06 22.65
CA ASP A 243 3.80 1.74 21.73
C ASP A 243 3.34 1.63 20.28
N LEU A 244 2.76 0.50 19.90
CA LEU A 244 2.31 0.23 18.53
C LEU A 244 0.91 -0.39 18.51
N LEU A 245 0.16 -0.03 17.47
CA LEU A 245 -1.15 -0.55 17.13
C LEU A 245 -1.03 -1.24 15.78
N ILE A 246 -1.27 -2.54 15.74
CA ILE A 246 -1.12 -3.34 14.53
C ILE A 246 -2.51 -3.71 14.02
N LEU A 247 -2.94 -3.11 12.91
CA LEU A 247 -4.16 -3.52 12.24
C LEU A 247 -3.92 -4.86 11.57
N MET A 248 -4.66 -5.90 11.98
CA MET A 248 -4.77 -7.14 11.23
C MET A 248 -5.63 -6.90 9.99
N GLY A 249 -5.00 -6.40 8.92
CA GLY A 249 -5.64 -6.03 7.65
C GLY A 249 -6.03 -7.24 6.80
N TYR A 250 -6.57 -8.28 7.43
CA TYR A 250 -6.96 -9.55 6.83
C TYR A 250 -8.08 -10.23 7.62
N ASP A 251 -8.55 -11.38 7.11
CA ASP A 251 -9.71 -12.13 7.60
C ASP A 251 -11.02 -11.31 7.63
N TYR A 252 -11.19 -10.38 6.68
CA TYR A 252 -12.48 -9.73 6.41
C TYR A 252 -13.54 -10.72 5.91
N TYR A 253 -13.09 -11.68 5.10
CA TYR A 253 -13.83 -12.85 4.66
C TYR A 253 -13.23 -14.09 5.35
N TRP A 254 -13.86 -14.54 6.43
CA TRP A 254 -13.24 -15.46 7.38
C TRP A 254 -13.79 -16.89 7.33
N SER A 255 -13.33 -17.74 8.24
CA SER A 255 -13.42 -19.20 8.13
C SER A 255 -14.80 -19.82 8.31
N THR A 256 -15.84 -19.08 8.73
CA THR A 256 -17.20 -19.64 8.90
C THR A 256 -18.22 -19.07 7.93
N GLN A 257 -17.80 -18.18 7.04
CA GLN A 257 -18.69 -17.47 6.14
C GLN A 257 -18.95 -18.24 4.85
N ASN A 258 -20.21 -18.24 4.43
CA ASN A 258 -20.69 -18.97 3.26
C ASN A 258 -20.64 -18.15 1.96
N TYR A 259 -19.86 -17.07 1.90
CA TYR A 259 -19.69 -16.25 0.70
C TYR A 259 -18.20 -16.06 0.43
N PRO A 260 -17.70 -16.45 -0.76
CA PRO A 260 -16.32 -16.22 -1.17
C PRO A 260 -16.02 -14.72 -1.29
N GLY A 261 -14.82 -14.34 -0.89
CA GLY A 261 -14.34 -12.99 -1.10
C GLY A 261 -12.88 -12.80 -0.72
N PRO A 262 -12.33 -11.61 -1.04
CA PRO A 262 -10.94 -11.27 -0.73
C PRO A 262 -10.73 -11.21 0.77
N ILE A 263 -9.81 -12.02 1.31
CA ILE A 263 -9.57 -12.05 2.76
C ILE A 263 -9.00 -10.74 3.30
N ALA A 264 -8.36 -9.94 2.43
CA ALA A 264 -7.73 -8.66 2.76
C ALA A 264 -7.99 -7.65 1.63
N PRO A 265 -9.26 -7.22 1.44
CA PRO A 265 -9.59 -6.27 0.39
C PRO A 265 -8.97 -4.91 0.71
N THR A 266 -8.18 -4.35 -0.21
CA THR A 266 -7.62 -2.99 -0.04
C THR A 266 -8.74 -1.96 0.05
N TRP A 267 -9.71 -2.04 -0.88
CA TRP A 267 -10.93 -1.24 -0.93
C TRP A 267 -12.18 -2.11 -0.86
N GLN A 268 -13.36 -1.49 -0.71
CA GLN A 268 -14.63 -2.19 -0.54
C GLN A 268 -14.90 -3.22 -1.66
N PHE A 269 -15.06 -4.47 -1.27
CA PHE A 269 -15.59 -5.53 -2.14
C PHE A 269 -17.13 -5.58 -2.00
N PRO A 270 -17.89 -5.72 -3.09
CA PRO A 270 -19.35 -5.77 -3.02
C PRO A 270 -19.83 -7.01 -2.26
N LYS A 271 -20.92 -6.86 -1.51
CA LYS A 271 -21.54 -7.97 -0.78
C LYS A 271 -22.14 -9.01 -1.72
N ALA A 272 -22.03 -10.29 -1.35
CA ALA A 272 -22.71 -11.37 -2.05
C ALA A 272 -24.24 -11.21 -1.93
N PRO A 273 -25.05 -11.79 -2.84
CA PRO A 273 -26.52 -11.72 -2.76
C PRO A 273 -27.08 -12.23 -1.43
N SER A 274 -26.52 -13.31 -0.88
CA SER A 274 -26.92 -13.86 0.42
C SER A 274 -26.29 -13.15 1.64
N ASP A 275 -25.36 -12.23 1.41
CA ASP A 275 -24.69 -11.48 2.48
C ASP A 275 -25.49 -10.23 2.83
N ALA A 276 -26.17 -10.28 3.97
CA ALA A 276 -26.96 -9.16 4.47
C ALA A 276 -26.09 -7.95 4.87
N ASN A 277 -24.87 -8.20 5.36
CA ASN A 277 -24.10 -7.22 6.13
C ASN A 277 -22.93 -6.62 5.35
N GLY A 278 -22.39 -7.32 4.34
CA GLY A 278 -21.15 -6.88 3.71
C GLY A 278 -19.95 -7.07 4.63
N HIS A 279 -18.78 -6.65 4.13
CA HIS A 279 -17.50 -6.79 4.81
C HIS A 279 -16.75 -5.48 4.82
N GLY A 280 -15.91 -5.29 5.85
CA GLY A 280 -14.96 -4.18 5.90
C GLY A 280 -13.86 -4.31 4.85
N ASN A 281 -12.97 -3.32 4.85
CA ASN A 281 -11.78 -3.28 4.00
C ASN A 281 -10.65 -2.54 4.70
N VAL A 282 -9.43 -2.76 4.23
CA VAL A 282 -8.20 -2.24 4.85
C VAL A 282 -8.18 -0.71 4.88
N ALA A 283 -8.53 -0.05 3.77
CA ALA A 283 -8.48 1.41 3.67
C ALA A 283 -9.42 2.10 4.69
N ASN A 284 -10.63 1.58 4.86
CA ASN A 284 -11.63 2.13 5.78
C ASN A 284 -11.25 1.91 7.26
N ASP A 285 -10.69 0.75 7.60
CA ASP A 285 -10.28 0.45 8.97
C ASP A 285 -9.06 1.26 9.38
N LEU A 286 -8.08 1.44 8.48
CA LEU A 286 -6.97 2.37 8.67
C LEU A 286 -7.48 3.81 8.85
N ASN A 287 -8.41 4.25 8.01
CA ASN A 287 -9.02 5.58 8.15
C ASN A 287 -9.68 5.76 9.52
N SER A 288 -10.32 4.71 10.03
CA SER A 288 -10.94 4.74 11.35
C SER A 288 -9.92 4.84 12.48
N MET A 289 -8.83 4.06 12.44
CA MET A 289 -7.77 4.12 13.46
C MET A 289 -7.03 5.46 13.47
N LEU A 290 -6.76 6.04 12.29
CA LEU A 290 -6.06 7.32 12.14
C LEU A 290 -6.82 8.51 12.75
N ARG A 291 -8.12 8.36 13.06
CA ARG A 291 -8.89 9.37 13.78
C ARG A 291 -8.60 9.39 15.27
N PHE A 292 -8.03 8.32 15.82
CA PHE A 292 -7.92 8.09 17.27
C PHE A 292 -6.49 7.77 17.73
N ALA A 293 -5.57 7.52 16.79
CA ALA A 293 -4.17 7.26 17.07
C ALA A 293 -3.25 7.95 16.03
N PRO A 294 -2.03 8.37 16.46
CA PRO A 294 -1.05 8.95 15.56
C PRO A 294 -0.57 7.89 14.55
N LYS A 295 -0.42 8.31 13.29
CA LYS A 295 0.02 7.45 12.18
C LYS A 295 1.37 6.77 12.45
N GLU A 296 2.25 7.43 13.21
CA GLU A 296 3.58 6.95 13.60
C GLU A 296 3.55 5.76 14.57
N LYS A 297 2.37 5.39 15.10
CA LYS A 297 2.18 4.20 15.95
C LYS A 297 1.43 3.07 15.26
N ILE A 298 0.91 3.27 14.05
CA ILE A 298 0.07 2.30 13.36
C ILE A 298 0.91 1.48 12.38
N LEU A 299 0.79 0.15 12.45
CA LEU A 299 1.31 -0.79 11.47
C LEU A 299 0.15 -1.48 10.74
N LEU A 300 0.31 -1.73 9.44
CA LEU A 300 -0.63 -2.53 8.65
C LEU A 300 -0.11 -3.96 8.52
N ALA A 301 -0.77 -4.94 9.11
CA ALA A 301 -0.46 -6.35 8.90
C ALA A 301 -1.17 -6.92 7.67
N MET A 302 -0.44 -7.67 6.84
CA MET A 302 -0.89 -8.22 5.57
C MET A 302 -0.78 -9.75 5.55
N PRO A 303 -1.71 -10.46 4.89
CA PRO A 303 -1.69 -11.92 4.89
C PRO A 303 -0.78 -12.46 3.78
N TYR A 304 0.01 -13.48 4.10
CA TYR A 304 0.72 -14.33 3.14
C TYR A 304 -0.05 -15.65 2.93
N TYR A 305 -1.36 -15.57 3.07
CA TYR A 305 -2.29 -16.67 2.83
C TYR A 305 -3.57 -16.12 2.23
N GLY A 306 -4.39 -17.05 1.75
CA GLY A 306 -5.69 -16.83 1.16
C GLY A 306 -6.65 -17.90 1.64
N ARG A 307 -7.86 -17.89 1.10
CA ARG A 307 -8.89 -18.90 1.38
C ARG A 307 -9.55 -19.35 0.10
N ARG A 308 -9.97 -20.62 0.09
CA ARG A 308 -10.67 -21.27 -1.02
C ARG A 308 -12.07 -21.68 -0.58
N TRP A 309 -13.05 -21.37 -1.41
CA TRP A 309 -14.44 -21.75 -1.25
C TRP A 309 -14.91 -22.58 -2.42
N ARG A 310 -15.88 -23.47 -2.15
CA ARG A 310 -16.80 -23.94 -3.18
C ARG A 310 -17.86 -22.88 -3.42
N THR A 311 -18.21 -22.67 -4.67
CA THR A 311 -19.19 -21.67 -5.10
C THR A 311 -20.39 -22.36 -5.73
N THR A 312 -21.51 -21.64 -5.83
CA THR A 312 -22.67 -22.10 -6.61
C THR A 312 -22.63 -21.58 -8.05
N ASN A 313 -22.02 -20.41 -8.26
CA ASN A 313 -22.08 -19.64 -9.52
C ASN A 313 -20.72 -19.44 -10.21
N GLY A 314 -19.73 -20.32 -9.98
CA GLY A 314 -18.47 -20.28 -10.74
C GLY A 314 -17.63 -19.05 -10.47
N CYS A 315 -17.24 -18.33 -11.54
CA CYS A 315 -16.34 -17.17 -11.49
C CYS A 315 -17.04 -15.81 -11.26
N VAL A 316 -18.34 -15.79 -10.97
CA VAL A 316 -19.08 -14.55 -10.74
C VAL A 316 -18.57 -13.85 -9.47
N LEU A 317 -18.36 -12.54 -9.54
CA LEU A 317 -17.99 -11.72 -8.39
C LEU A 317 -19.11 -10.70 -8.08
N PRO A 318 -19.61 -10.61 -6.85
CA PRO A 318 -19.44 -11.56 -5.75
C PRO A 318 -20.27 -12.84 -5.98
N ALA A 319 -19.76 -14.00 -5.54
CA ALA A 319 -20.49 -15.27 -5.59
C ALA A 319 -21.16 -15.59 -4.24
N ASP A 320 -22.19 -16.43 -4.27
CA ASP A 320 -22.60 -17.19 -3.10
C ASP A 320 -21.76 -18.47 -2.99
N GLY A 321 -21.40 -18.82 -1.77
CA GLY A 321 -20.65 -20.04 -1.47
C GLY A 321 -21.57 -21.23 -1.23
N ASN A 322 -21.00 -22.41 -1.38
CA ASN A 322 -21.62 -23.67 -0.97
C ASN A 322 -21.01 -24.12 0.37
N GLY A 323 -21.20 -23.29 1.39
CA GLY A 323 -20.63 -23.46 2.73
C GLY A 323 -19.37 -22.63 3.00
N ALA A 324 -18.83 -22.83 4.19
CA ALA A 324 -17.61 -22.22 4.69
C ALA A 324 -16.39 -22.50 3.76
N PRO A 325 -15.32 -21.69 3.82
CA PRO A 325 -14.12 -21.96 3.03
C PRO A 325 -13.59 -23.35 3.34
N ILE A 326 -13.28 -24.10 2.29
CA ILE A 326 -12.85 -25.49 2.37
C ILE A 326 -11.37 -25.62 2.76
N SER A 327 -10.57 -24.56 2.58
CA SER A 327 -9.17 -24.54 3.01
C SER A 327 -8.59 -23.12 3.05
N THR A 328 -7.64 -22.93 3.97
CA THR A 328 -6.64 -21.85 3.90
C THR A 328 -5.55 -22.26 2.92
N GLN A 329 -5.07 -21.34 2.10
CA GLN A 329 -3.96 -21.57 1.15
C GLN A 329 -2.82 -20.61 1.48
N THR A 330 -1.60 -21.11 1.72
CA THR A 330 -0.44 -20.21 1.84
C THR A 330 -0.09 -19.60 0.48
N TYR A 331 0.68 -18.51 0.48
CA TYR A 331 1.19 -17.91 -0.74
C TYR A 331 1.88 -18.94 -1.66
N THR A 332 2.73 -19.79 -1.09
CA THR A 332 3.41 -20.88 -1.81
C THR A 332 2.42 -21.85 -2.46
N GLN A 333 1.39 -22.30 -1.72
CA GLN A 333 0.39 -23.24 -2.26
C GLN A 333 -0.39 -22.64 -3.44
N PHE A 334 -0.72 -21.36 -3.34
CA PHE A 334 -1.35 -20.62 -4.43
C PHE A 334 -0.43 -20.47 -5.63
N ARG A 335 0.84 -20.14 -5.39
CA ARG A 335 1.80 -19.81 -6.45
C ARG A 335 2.28 -21.04 -7.20
N ASP A 336 2.58 -22.11 -6.48
CA ASP A 336 3.07 -23.36 -7.07
C ASP A 336 1.96 -24.10 -7.80
N ASN A 337 0.70 -23.90 -7.37
CA ASN A 337 -0.47 -24.53 -7.95
C ASN A 337 -0.26 -26.05 -8.18
N THR A 338 0.16 -26.76 -7.14
CA THR A 338 0.48 -28.18 -7.23
C THR A 338 -0.70 -29.04 -7.71
N THR A 339 -1.93 -28.53 -7.59
CA THR A 339 -3.15 -29.15 -8.12
C THR A 339 -3.32 -29.06 -9.63
N GLY A 340 -2.74 -28.05 -10.28
CA GLY A 340 -2.91 -27.78 -11.71
C GLY A 340 -4.31 -27.29 -12.13
N TYR A 341 -5.22 -26.98 -11.19
CA TYR A 341 -6.61 -26.63 -11.54
C TYR A 341 -6.78 -25.25 -12.19
N TYR A 342 -5.81 -24.36 -12.02
CA TYR A 342 -5.84 -23.00 -12.55
C TYR A 342 -4.53 -22.67 -13.26
N ASN A 343 -4.50 -21.67 -14.14
CA ASN A 343 -3.26 -21.28 -14.85
C ASN A 343 -3.13 -19.76 -15.04
N THR A 344 -4.18 -19.01 -14.72
CA THR A 344 -4.27 -17.57 -14.94
C THR A 344 -4.80 -16.92 -13.68
N THR A 345 -3.94 -16.15 -13.01
CA THR A 345 -4.37 -15.27 -11.92
C THR A 345 -5.31 -14.21 -12.49
N LEU A 346 -6.44 -14.01 -11.82
CA LEU A 346 -7.40 -12.96 -12.10
C LEU A 346 -7.30 -11.87 -11.02
N ARG A 347 -7.83 -10.69 -11.33
CA ARG A 347 -7.91 -9.55 -10.41
C ARG A 347 -9.35 -9.18 -10.17
N ASP A 348 -9.75 -9.12 -8.91
CA ASP A 348 -11.05 -8.56 -8.60
C ASP A 348 -10.99 -7.04 -8.84
N PRO A 349 -11.93 -6.45 -9.58
CA PRO A 349 -11.82 -5.05 -10.00
C PRO A 349 -12.13 -4.04 -8.89
N TYR A 350 -12.63 -4.51 -7.74
CA TYR A 350 -13.06 -3.66 -6.63
C TYR A 350 -11.94 -3.43 -5.62
N SER A 351 -11.22 -4.49 -5.26
CA SER A 351 -10.20 -4.51 -4.20
C SER A 351 -8.79 -4.85 -4.69
N TYR A 352 -8.64 -5.23 -5.98
CA TYR A 352 -7.40 -5.63 -6.65
C TYR A 352 -6.71 -6.88 -6.08
N THR A 353 -7.41 -7.62 -5.23
CA THR A 353 -6.96 -8.89 -4.68
C THR A 353 -6.83 -9.92 -5.80
N ALA A 354 -5.78 -10.73 -5.75
CA ALA A 354 -5.62 -11.85 -6.67
C ALA A 354 -6.66 -12.92 -6.36
N TYR A 355 -7.23 -13.50 -7.41
CA TYR A 355 -8.09 -14.67 -7.24
C TYR A 355 -7.94 -15.64 -8.40
N HIS A 356 -8.33 -16.89 -8.14
CA HIS A 356 -8.54 -17.90 -9.17
C HIS A 356 -9.94 -18.46 -9.04
N CYS A 357 -10.49 -18.87 -10.18
CA CYS A 357 -11.62 -19.78 -10.17
C CYS A 357 -11.44 -20.91 -11.15
N PHE A 358 -11.88 -22.09 -10.72
CA PHE A 358 -11.61 -23.37 -11.35
C PHE A 358 -12.60 -24.42 -10.86
N ASN A 359 -12.68 -25.55 -11.55
CA ASN A 359 -13.41 -26.71 -11.07
C ASN A 359 -12.45 -27.67 -10.35
N ASP A 360 -12.85 -28.21 -9.20
CA ASP A 360 -12.08 -29.25 -8.52
C ASP A 360 -12.24 -30.62 -9.23
N VAL A 361 -11.56 -31.66 -8.72
CA VAL A 361 -11.66 -33.05 -9.24
C VAL A 361 -13.08 -33.59 -9.38
N ASN A 362 -14.04 -33.05 -8.64
CA ASN A 362 -15.45 -33.47 -8.70
C ASN A 362 -16.30 -32.55 -9.57
N ALA A 363 -15.67 -31.72 -10.42
CA ALA A 363 -16.31 -30.70 -11.23
C ALA A 363 -17.09 -29.65 -10.43
N VAL A 364 -16.76 -29.45 -9.14
CA VAL A 364 -17.40 -28.41 -8.31
C VAL A 364 -16.65 -27.09 -8.53
N PRO A 365 -17.36 -25.97 -8.81
CA PRO A 365 -16.70 -24.70 -9.01
C PRO A 365 -16.16 -24.12 -7.71
N ASN A 366 -14.93 -23.60 -7.76
CA ASN A 366 -14.21 -23.02 -6.64
C ASN A 366 -13.79 -21.58 -6.96
N GLN A 367 -13.72 -20.76 -5.93
CA GLN A 367 -13.03 -19.47 -5.92
C GLN A 367 -11.99 -19.49 -4.81
N GLN A 368 -10.78 -19.03 -5.09
CA GLN A 368 -9.77 -18.77 -4.08
C GLN A 368 -9.26 -17.36 -4.20
N PHE A 369 -9.20 -16.65 -3.08
CA PHE A 369 -8.68 -15.28 -3.01
C PHE A 369 -7.42 -15.27 -2.15
N ILE A 370 -6.42 -14.54 -2.60
CA ILE A 370 -5.16 -14.36 -1.88
C ILE A 370 -4.54 -13.01 -2.23
N ASP A 371 -3.67 -12.53 -1.34
CA ASP A 371 -2.75 -11.46 -1.68
C ASP A 371 -1.50 -12.00 -2.39
N ASP A 372 -1.19 -11.45 -3.56
CA ASP A 372 0.09 -11.66 -4.24
C ASP A 372 0.91 -10.37 -4.29
N ALA A 373 2.05 -10.38 -4.97
CA ALA A 373 2.96 -9.23 -4.98
C ALA A 373 2.28 -7.92 -5.44
N TYR A 374 1.36 -7.99 -6.41
CA TYR A 374 0.67 -6.80 -6.89
C TYR A 374 -0.36 -6.28 -5.88
N SER A 375 -1.18 -7.15 -5.29
CA SER A 375 -2.18 -6.69 -4.33
C SER A 375 -1.53 -6.25 -3.01
N LEU A 376 -0.40 -6.86 -2.62
CA LEU A 376 0.44 -6.39 -1.52
C LEU A 376 1.11 -5.04 -1.81
N GLN A 377 1.56 -4.78 -3.04
CA GLN A 377 2.09 -3.47 -3.44
C GLN A 377 1.10 -2.35 -3.09
N THR A 378 -0.19 -2.52 -3.43
CA THR A 378 -1.22 -1.50 -3.12
C THR A 378 -1.33 -1.22 -1.61
N LYS A 379 -1.08 -2.22 -0.76
CA LYS A 379 -1.10 -2.08 0.70
C LYS A 379 0.19 -1.43 1.23
N TYR A 380 1.33 -1.70 0.61
CA TYR A 380 2.57 -0.99 0.91
C TYR A 380 2.49 0.49 0.49
N ASP A 381 1.81 0.81 -0.61
CA ASP A 381 1.55 2.19 -1.00
C ASP A 381 0.70 2.90 0.05
N LEU A 382 -0.32 2.24 0.61
CA LEU A 382 -1.12 2.79 1.70
C LEU A 382 -0.26 3.17 2.93
N ILE A 383 0.81 2.43 3.25
CA ILE A 383 1.72 2.77 4.36
C ILE A 383 2.34 4.15 4.15
N TYR A 384 2.80 4.47 2.94
CA TYR A 384 3.37 5.79 2.64
C TYR A 384 2.32 6.87 2.50
N GLN A 385 1.25 6.59 1.75
CA GLN A 385 0.14 7.52 1.55
C GLN A 385 -0.49 7.94 2.88
N ARG A 386 -0.55 7.03 3.85
CA ARG A 386 -1.09 7.32 5.19
C ARG A 386 -0.01 7.74 6.20
N GLY A 387 1.26 7.71 5.81
CA GLY A 387 2.39 8.00 6.68
C GLY A 387 2.48 7.08 7.89
N LEU A 388 2.06 5.82 7.75
CA LEU A 388 2.07 4.83 8.84
C LEU A 388 3.50 4.54 9.30
N ALA A 389 3.63 3.96 10.50
CA ALA A 389 4.91 3.53 11.06
C ALA A 389 5.59 2.44 10.20
N GLY A 390 4.78 1.66 9.48
CA GLY A 390 5.25 0.57 8.65
C GLY A 390 4.21 -0.52 8.44
N GLY A 391 4.70 -1.71 8.10
CA GLY A 391 3.90 -2.88 7.79
C GLY A 391 4.20 -4.07 8.69
N ALA A 392 3.44 -5.13 8.51
CA ALA A 392 3.63 -6.40 9.17
C ALA A 392 3.14 -7.55 8.26
N MET A 393 3.61 -8.78 8.44
CA MET A 393 3.18 -9.94 7.64
C MET A 393 2.71 -11.12 8.51
N TRP A 394 1.54 -11.66 8.20
CA TRP A 394 1.08 -12.94 8.73
C TRP A 394 1.09 -14.03 7.64
N ARG A 395 2.04 -14.94 7.61
CA ARG A 395 3.20 -15.00 8.50
C ARG A 395 4.45 -15.47 7.78
N LEU A 396 5.58 -15.33 8.46
CA LEU A 396 6.87 -15.74 7.94
C LEU A 396 6.89 -17.23 7.57
N GLY A 397 7.48 -17.54 6.41
CA GLY A 397 7.64 -18.89 5.88
C GLY A 397 6.49 -19.36 4.97
N TYR A 398 5.40 -18.60 4.84
CA TYR A 398 4.32 -18.93 3.90
C TYR A 398 4.69 -18.68 2.43
N ASP A 399 5.75 -17.93 2.20
CA ASP A 399 6.45 -17.68 0.94
C ASP A 399 7.46 -18.77 0.56
N ALA A 400 7.81 -19.67 1.49
CA ALA A 400 8.74 -20.78 1.29
C ALA A 400 10.09 -20.40 0.64
N GLY A 401 10.59 -19.18 0.90
CA GLY A 401 11.88 -18.69 0.39
C GLY A 401 11.82 -18.08 -1.00
N TYR A 402 10.62 -17.90 -1.56
CA TYR A 402 10.45 -17.12 -2.78
C TYR A 402 10.71 -15.64 -2.52
N THR A 403 11.44 -15.00 -3.45
CA THR A 403 11.97 -13.65 -3.20
C THR A 403 11.04 -12.53 -3.59
N ASP A 404 10.02 -12.77 -4.40
CA ASP A 404 9.09 -11.75 -4.91
C ASP A 404 8.45 -10.91 -3.80
N LEU A 405 7.99 -11.53 -2.71
CA LEU A 405 7.41 -10.80 -1.59
C LEU A 405 8.47 -10.04 -0.76
N TRP A 406 9.70 -10.55 -0.67
CA TRP A 406 10.82 -9.88 0.01
C TRP A 406 11.37 -8.70 -0.80
N ASP A 407 11.51 -8.89 -2.11
CA ASP A 407 11.90 -7.86 -3.07
C ASP A 407 10.88 -6.72 -3.02
N LEU A 408 9.58 -7.06 -2.93
CA LEU A 408 8.52 -6.09 -2.75
C LEU A 408 8.63 -5.28 -1.45
N ILE A 409 8.98 -5.91 -0.32
CA ILE A 409 9.25 -5.16 0.92
C ILE A 409 10.42 -4.21 0.73
N ASN A 410 11.53 -4.67 0.14
CA ASN A 410 12.70 -3.83 -0.06
C ASN A 410 12.42 -2.66 -1.02
N ASN A 411 11.69 -2.91 -2.09
CA ASN A 411 11.36 -1.90 -3.10
C ASN A 411 10.41 -0.81 -2.57
N ASN A 412 9.65 -1.10 -1.51
CA ASN A 412 8.68 -0.16 -0.96
C ASN A 412 9.08 0.39 0.39
N LEU A 413 9.50 -0.45 1.34
CA LEU A 413 9.67 -0.06 2.74
C LEU A 413 11.11 0.33 3.09
N SER A 414 12.05 0.30 2.15
CA SER A 414 13.44 0.74 2.36
C SER A 414 13.68 2.21 1.97
N ASN A 415 14.83 2.74 2.35
CA ASN A 415 15.30 4.07 1.90
C ASN A 415 15.66 4.12 0.39
N CYS A 416 15.70 2.98 -0.29
CA CYS A 416 15.84 2.88 -1.73
C CYS A 416 14.49 2.80 -2.44
N ALA A 417 13.37 2.91 -1.72
CA ALA A 417 12.06 2.96 -2.33
C ALA A 417 11.97 4.16 -3.28
N VAL A 418 11.58 3.88 -4.53
CA VAL A 418 11.45 4.89 -5.57
C VAL A 418 9.97 5.06 -5.88
N ILE A 419 9.47 6.28 -5.69
CA ILE A 419 8.16 6.66 -6.24
C ILE A 419 8.32 6.74 -7.77
N PRO A 420 7.52 5.99 -8.55
CA PRO A 420 7.66 6.01 -10.00
C PRO A 420 7.40 7.42 -10.55
N CYS A 421 7.95 7.73 -11.73
CA CYS A 421 7.76 9.02 -12.37
C CYS A 421 6.32 9.21 -12.88
N ARG A 422 5.54 8.14 -13.02
CA ARG A 422 4.17 8.16 -13.52
C ARG A 422 3.35 7.07 -12.83
N ASP A 423 2.19 7.44 -12.28
CA ASP A 423 1.23 6.48 -11.76
C ASP A 423 -0.20 7.03 -11.69
N THR A 424 -1.15 6.15 -11.41
CA THR A 424 -2.55 6.49 -11.14
C THR A 424 -2.82 6.44 -9.64
N ILE A 425 -3.51 7.46 -9.13
CA ILE A 425 -3.97 7.54 -7.74
C ILE A 425 -5.49 7.64 -7.68
N TYR A 426 -6.05 7.02 -6.65
CA TYR A 426 -7.48 7.01 -6.32
C TYR A 426 -7.67 7.55 -4.91
N ASP A 427 -8.87 8.03 -4.58
CA ASP A 427 -9.26 8.20 -3.19
C ASP A 427 -9.45 6.85 -2.46
N MET A 428 -9.89 6.89 -1.21
CA MET A 428 -10.05 5.69 -0.37
C MET A 428 -11.26 4.81 -0.66
N GLY A 429 -12.12 5.19 -1.59
CA GLY A 429 -13.09 4.29 -2.21
C GLY A 429 -12.43 3.37 -3.24
N GLY A 430 -11.22 3.70 -3.68
CA GLY A 430 -10.56 3.02 -4.78
C GLY A 430 -11.22 3.34 -6.11
N PRO A 431 -11.06 2.50 -7.13
CA PRO A 431 -11.49 2.81 -8.49
C PRO A 431 -13.00 2.82 -8.71
N LEU A 432 -13.77 2.10 -7.89
CA LEU A 432 -15.18 1.77 -8.17
C LEU A 432 -16.15 2.13 -7.04
N ASN A 433 -15.67 2.50 -5.86
CA ASN A 433 -16.55 2.79 -4.72
C ASN A 433 -16.49 4.27 -4.36
N ASN A 434 -17.48 4.70 -3.59
CA ASN A 434 -17.45 6.04 -3.04
C ASN A 434 -16.31 6.21 -2.03
N TYR A 435 -15.77 7.42 -1.92
CA TYR A 435 -14.78 7.76 -0.90
C TYR A 435 -15.34 7.56 0.51
N VAL A 436 -14.42 7.54 1.49
CA VAL A 436 -14.75 7.30 2.90
C VAL A 436 -15.02 8.62 3.63
N ASN A 437 -16.03 8.63 4.51
CA ASN A 437 -16.32 9.77 5.39
C ASN A 437 -15.22 10.03 6.41
N ARG A 438 -15.11 11.29 6.86
CA ARG A 438 -14.18 11.76 7.90
C ARG A 438 -12.74 11.39 7.59
N SER A 439 -12.39 11.37 6.31
CA SER A 439 -11.06 11.05 5.83
C SER A 439 -10.18 12.29 5.88
N ASN A 440 -8.95 12.13 6.37
CA ASN A 440 -7.94 13.19 6.36
C ASN A 440 -6.59 12.56 6.04
N TYR A 441 -6.13 12.73 4.80
CA TYR A 441 -4.94 12.05 4.32
C TYR A 441 -4.21 12.81 3.22
N PHE A 442 -3.01 12.32 2.91
CA PHE A 442 -2.10 12.95 1.98
C PHE A 442 -1.64 11.98 0.89
N PHE A 443 -1.23 12.52 -0.25
CA PHE A 443 -0.30 11.85 -1.16
C PHE A 443 0.90 12.76 -1.32
N THR A 444 2.09 12.29 -1.02
CA THR A 444 3.32 13.00 -1.35
C THR A 444 4.02 12.26 -2.48
N ILE A 445 4.00 12.85 -3.66
CA ILE A 445 4.61 12.34 -4.88
C ILE A 445 5.98 13.01 -4.99
N ASN A 446 7.03 12.23 -4.81
CA ASN A 446 8.43 12.68 -4.83
C ASN A 446 9.30 11.68 -5.61
N PRO A 447 9.20 11.65 -6.95
CA PRO A 447 10.05 10.81 -7.76
C PRO A 447 11.48 11.35 -7.76
N PRO A 448 12.51 10.48 -7.65
CA PRO A 448 13.89 10.91 -7.71
C PRO A 448 14.21 11.69 -8.99
N GLY A 449 14.85 12.84 -8.85
CA GLY A 449 15.31 13.64 -9.98
C GLY A 449 14.19 14.29 -10.80
N ALA A 450 12.97 14.39 -10.29
CA ALA A 450 11.90 15.13 -10.95
C ALA A 450 12.16 16.65 -10.90
N ASN A 451 11.99 17.33 -12.03
CA ASN A 451 12.00 18.79 -12.14
C ASN A 451 10.62 19.39 -11.91
N ALA A 452 9.61 18.72 -12.43
CA ALA A 452 8.23 19.12 -12.32
C ALA A 452 7.34 17.88 -12.30
N LEU A 453 6.16 18.01 -11.71
CA LEU A 453 5.10 17.02 -11.73
C LEU A 453 3.85 17.63 -12.33
N SER A 454 3.25 16.93 -13.28
CA SER A 454 1.90 17.19 -13.76
C SER A 454 0.92 16.25 -13.07
N LEU A 455 -0.26 16.73 -12.70
CA LEU A 455 -1.38 15.94 -12.19
C LEU A 455 -2.60 16.22 -13.05
N ARG A 456 -3.14 15.16 -13.66
CA ARG A 456 -4.32 15.23 -14.51
C ARG A 456 -5.41 14.33 -13.95
N PHE A 457 -6.55 14.92 -13.61
CA PHE A 457 -7.72 14.19 -13.17
C PHE A 457 -8.40 13.48 -14.34
N LEU A 458 -8.75 12.22 -14.12
CA LEU A 458 -9.57 11.40 -15.02
C LEU A 458 -11.06 11.49 -14.65
N SER A 459 -11.34 11.58 -13.35
CA SER A 459 -12.66 11.77 -12.76
C SER A 459 -12.56 12.64 -11.50
N PHE A 460 -13.63 13.36 -11.18
CA PHE A 460 -13.72 14.18 -9.96
C PHE A 460 -15.20 14.39 -9.58
N ASP A 461 -15.60 13.84 -8.44
CA ASP A 461 -16.96 13.90 -7.91
C ASP A 461 -16.94 13.90 -6.38
N PHE A 462 -16.86 15.10 -5.81
CA PHE A 462 -16.90 15.37 -4.37
C PHE A 462 -18.23 16.01 -3.98
N GLU A 463 -18.61 15.92 -2.70
CA GLU A 463 -19.68 16.75 -2.15
C GLU A 463 -19.24 18.23 -2.18
N LEU A 464 -20.02 19.06 -2.87
CA LEU A 464 -19.67 20.46 -3.11
C LEU A 464 -19.62 21.25 -1.79
N ASN A 465 -18.46 21.84 -1.51
CA ASN A 465 -18.12 22.66 -0.33
C ASN A 465 -17.96 21.91 1.00
N PHE A 466 -18.23 20.61 1.05
CA PHE A 466 -18.09 19.80 2.27
C PHE A 466 -16.85 18.92 2.22
N ASP A 467 -16.61 18.31 1.06
CA ASP A 467 -15.46 17.48 0.81
C ASP A 467 -14.54 18.19 -0.18
N SER A 468 -13.22 18.11 0.04
CA SER A 468 -12.27 18.89 -0.75
C SER A 468 -10.92 18.23 -0.90
N LEU A 469 -10.28 18.54 -2.02
CA LEU A 469 -8.92 18.16 -2.37
C LEU A 469 -8.09 19.42 -2.59
N TRP A 470 -6.90 19.47 -1.99
CA TRP A 470 -5.92 20.55 -2.16
C TRP A 470 -4.61 20.01 -2.69
N VAL A 471 -3.95 20.75 -3.57
CA VAL A 471 -2.66 20.39 -4.17
C VAL A 471 -1.63 21.45 -3.85
N PHE A 472 -0.46 21.02 -3.40
CA PHE A 472 0.64 21.85 -2.93
C PHE A 472 1.91 21.57 -3.76
N ASN A 473 2.66 22.62 -4.09
CA ASN A 473 3.94 22.56 -4.81
C ASN A 473 5.10 22.32 -3.85
N GLY A 474 5.21 21.10 -3.33
CA GLY A 474 6.29 20.74 -2.42
C GLY A 474 5.95 19.54 -1.52
N PRO A 475 6.81 19.21 -0.55
CA PRO A 475 6.74 17.97 0.22
C PRO A 475 5.62 17.91 1.26
N ASP A 476 4.92 19.01 1.54
CA ASP A 476 3.94 19.07 2.64
C ASP A 476 2.88 20.17 2.43
N THR A 477 2.00 20.35 3.42
CA THR A 477 0.96 21.41 3.42
C THR A 477 1.47 22.79 3.82
N LEU A 478 2.75 22.93 4.19
CA LEU A 478 3.40 24.23 4.39
C LEU A 478 3.94 24.79 3.07
N SER A 479 4.03 23.95 2.05
CA SER A 479 4.41 24.30 0.69
C SER A 479 3.33 25.14 -0.01
N PRO A 480 3.63 25.89 -1.10
CA PRO A 480 2.65 26.74 -1.77
C PRO A 480 1.43 25.96 -2.30
N LEU A 481 0.23 26.41 -1.95
CA LEU A 481 -1.04 25.87 -2.49
C LEU A 481 -1.19 26.26 -3.96
N ILE A 482 -1.37 25.26 -4.83
CA ILE A 482 -1.50 25.42 -6.29
C ILE A 482 -2.83 24.92 -6.86
N GLY A 483 -3.72 24.39 -6.01
CA GLY A 483 -5.08 24.03 -6.41
C GLY A 483 -5.94 23.63 -5.21
N GLY A 484 -7.23 23.94 -5.28
CA GLY A 484 -8.23 23.55 -4.29
C GLY A 484 -9.56 23.27 -5.01
N PHE A 485 -10.12 22.09 -4.80
CA PHE A 485 -11.24 21.58 -5.60
C PHE A 485 -12.28 20.89 -4.73
N SER A 486 -13.53 21.05 -5.13
CA SER A 486 -14.71 20.41 -4.55
C SER A 486 -15.81 20.34 -5.61
N GLY A 487 -16.88 19.58 -5.35
CA GLY A 487 -17.96 19.36 -6.31
C GLY A 487 -17.57 18.42 -7.45
N THR A 488 -18.21 18.59 -8.61
CA THR A 488 -18.14 17.62 -9.72
C THR A 488 -17.43 18.16 -10.97
N GLY A 489 -16.88 19.38 -10.88
CA GLY A 489 -16.14 19.97 -11.98
C GLY A 489 -14.76 19.34 -12.10
N LEU A 490 -14.44 18.75 -13.26
CA LEU A 490 -13.14 18.15 -13.51
C LEU A 490 -12.04 19.23 -13.38
N PRO A 491 -11.08 19.08 -12.45
CA PRO A 491 -10.00 20.06 -12.29
C PRO A 491 -9.13 20.18 -13.55
N PRO A 492 -8.54 21.35 -13.82
CA PRO A 492 -7.53 21.48 -14.86
C PRO A 492 -6.29 20.65 -14.52
N THR A 493 -5.41 20.44 -15.50
CA THR A 493 -4.10 19.84 -15.22
C THR A 493 -3.28 20.79 -14.34
N ILE A 494 -2.75 20.27 -13.24
CA ILE A 494 -1.98 21.02 -12.25
C ILE A 494 -0.50 20.69 -12.42
N VAL A 495 0.36 21.69 -12.32
CA VAL A 495 1.82 21.50 -12.41
C VAL A 495 2.48 21.97 -11.12
N ALA A 496 3.19 21.07 -10.45
CA ALA A 496 4.11 21.39 -9.37
C ALA A 496 5.52 21.55 -9.96
N THR A 497 6.08 22.75 -9.88
CA THR A 497 7.40 23.10 -10.45
C THR A 497 8.59 22.77 -9.54
N SER A 498 8.33 22.28 -8.33
CA SER A 498 9.38 21.86 -7.38
C SER A 498 9.89 20.44 -7.62
N GLY A 499 9.27 19.69 -8.54
CA GLY A 499 9.50 18.25 -8.69
C GLY A 499 8.81 17.39 -7.62
N ILE A 500 8.15 18.01 -6.63
CA ILE A 500 7.44 17.34 -5.54
C ILE A 500 6.00 17.88 -5.48
N MET A 501 5.04 16.99 -5.27
CA MET A 501 3.63 17.36 -5.16
C MET A 501 3.00 16.70 -3.94
N THR A 502 2.37 17.51 -3.08
CA THR A 502 1.55 17.01 -1.99
C THR A 502 0.08 17.27 -2.28
N ILE A 503 -0.75 16.23 -2.17
CA ILE A 503 -2.21 16.31 -2.29
C ILE A 503 -2.78 16.06 -0.90
N LYS A 504 -3.72 16.87 -0.44
CA LYS A 504 -4.48 16.66 0.79
C LYS A 504 -5.94 16.43 0.43
N VAL A 505 -6.55 15.41 1.03
CA VAL A 505 -8.00 15.18 0.94
C VAL A 505 -8.60 15.26 2.33
N LEU A 506 -9.69 16.01 2.45
CA LEU A 506 -10.52 16.08 3.65
C LEU A 506 -11.98 15.82 3.29
N THR A 507 -12.61 14.93 4.03
CA THR A 507 -14.05 14.67 3.90
C THR A 507 -14.78 14.84 5.22
N ASP A 508 -16.05 15.22 5.17
CA ASP A 508 -16.90 15.47 6.32
C ASP A 508 -17.62 14.19 6.80
N GLY A 509 -18.67 14.32 7.61
CA GLY A 509 -19.41 13.18 8.14
C GLY A 509 -20.58 12.68 7.29
N GLY A 510 -20.90 13.37 6.19
CA GLY A 510 -22.07 13.21 5.33
C GLY A 510 -21.70 12.74 3.92
N THR A 511 -22.70 12.63 3.05
CA THR A 511 -22.64 12.26 1.62
C THR A 511 -21.28 11.83 1.05
N THR A 512 -21.14 10.55 0.70
CA THR A 512 -20.00 10.10 -0.11
C THR A 512 -20.39 9.96 -1.58
N LYS A 513 -19.41 10.15 -2.47
CA LYS A 513 -19.56 9.99 -3.92
C LYS A 513 -18.34 9.29 -4.53
N LEU A 514 -18.29 9.13 -5.85
CA LEU A 514 -17.25 8.38 -6.55
C LEU A 514 -15.83 8.96 -6.45
N GLY A 515 -15.68 10.19 -5.94
CA GLY A 515 -14.37 10.75 -5.59
C GLY A 515 -13.53 11.06 -6.82
N PHE A 516 -12.26 10.66 -6.84
CA PHE A 516 -11.35 11.01 -7.93
C PHE A 516 -10.44 9.86 -8.36
N ALA A 517 -10.11 9.87 -9.65
CA ALA A 517 -8.96 9.20 -10.20
C ALA A 517 -8.07 10.24 -10.88
N ALA A 518 -6.76 10.19 -10.66
CA ALA A 518 -5.82 11.10 -11.29
C ALA A 518 -4.53 10.38 -11.71
N ILE A 519 -3.91 10.85 -12.79
CA ILE A 519 -2.59 10.39 -13.24
C ILE A 519 -1.59 11.51 -12.99
N TYR A 520 -0.47 11.19 -12.37
CA TYR A 520 0.67 12.10 -12.32
C TYR A 520 1.75 11.67 -13.31
N ASN A 521 2.51 12.63 -13.83
CA ASN A 521 3.71 12.38 -14.63
C ASN A 521 4.79 13.37 -14.23
N CYS A 522 6.03 12.89 -14.10
CA CYS A 522 7.18 13.73 -13.82
C CYS A 522 7.92 14.10 -15.10
N SER A 523 8.49 15.30 -15.12
CA SER A 523 9.51 15.69 -16.10
C SER A 523 10.87 15.42 -15.47
N PRO A 524 11.69 14.52 -16.03
CA PRO A 524 13.01 14.23 -15.46
C PRO A 524 13.93 15.46 -15.55
N GLN A 525 14.83 15.59 -14.58
CA GLN A 525 16.03 16.40 -14.74
C GLN A 525 16.83 15.89 -15.94
N LEU A 526 17.09 16.75 -16.92
CA LEU A 526 18.11 16.49 -17.93
C LEU A 526 19.49 16.59 -17.26
N VAL A 527 19.84 15.61 -16.42
CA VAL A 527 21.20 15.46 -15.90
C VAL A 527 22.03 14.86 -17.02
N ARG A 528 22.74 15.72 -17.76
CA ARG A 528 23.72 15.24 -18.75
C ARG A 528 24.97 14.78 -17.98
N THR A 529 24.99 13.52 -17.56
CA THR A 529 26.17 12.90 -16.96
C THR A 529 27.22 12.69 -18.05
N VAL A 530 28.23 13.56 -18.12
CA VAL A 530 29.38 13.34 -19.01
C VAL A 530 30.32 12.37 -18.30
N SER A 531 30.17 11.07 -18.56
CA SER A 531 31.23 10.11 -18.26
C SER A 531 32.41 10.40 -19.20
N SER A 532 33.62 10.35 -18.66
CA SER A 532 34.85 10.49 -19.44
C SER A 532 34.88 9.43 -20.54
N GLY A 533 34.58 9.85 -21.77
CA GLY A 533 34.52 8.99 -22.93
C GLY A 533 34.20 9.83 -24.16
N SER A 534 35.08 9.76 -25.15
CA SER A 534 35.05 10.44 -26.44
C SER A 534 33.66 10.55 -27.07
N TRP A 535 33.33 11.77 -27.51
CA TRP A 535 32.18 12.07 -28.35
C TRP A 535 32.23 11.29 -29.67
N SER A 536 31.21 10.47 -29.89
CA SER A 536 30.72 10.20 -31.24
C SER A 536 29.20 10.05 -31.19
N ASP A 537 28.49 11.16 -31.35
CA ASP A 537 27.29 11.15 -32.18
C ASP A 537 26.89 12.58 -32.63
N PRO A 538 26.61 12.80 -33.92
CA PRO A 538 25.81 13.95 -34.36
C PRO A 538 24.34 13.55 -34.61
N GLN A 539 23.47 14.06 -33.73
CA GLN A 539 22.08 14.54 -33.96
C GLN A 539 21.01 13.63 -34.59
N VAL A 540 19.89 13.46 -33.87
CA VAL A 540 18.58 13.30 -34.50
C VAL A 540 18.10 14.68 -34.96
N TRP A 541 18.32 15.00 -36.24
CA TRP A 541 17.41 15.85 -37.00
C TRP A 541 16.66 14.95 -37.97
N GLU A 542 15.33 14.98 -37.97
CA GLU A 542 14.58 14.26 -38.98
C GLU A 542 14.85 14.86 -40.37
N THR A 543 15.34 14.01 -41.27
CA THR A 543 15.42 14.14 -42.74
C THR A 543 16.34 15.23 -43.32
N GLY A 544 17.58 14.83 -43.65
CA GLY A 544 18.13 15.07 -44.99
C GLY A 544 19.08 16.25 -45.28
N ALA A 545 19.76 16.87 -44.31
CA ALA A 545 20.80 17.87 -44.62
C ALA A 545 21.95 17.94 -43.60
N VAL A 546 23.17 18.21 -44.08
CA VAL A 546 24.44 18.31 -43.32
C VAL A 546 24.77 19.79 -43.02
N PRO A 547 25.11 20.19 -41.77
CA PRO A 547 25.48 21.57 -41.44
C PRO A 547 26.97 21.91 -41.74
N LEU A 548 27.28 23.20 -41.94
CA LEU A 548 28.60 23.72 -42.36
C LEU A 548 29.29 24.53 -41.26
N ALA A 549 30.58 24.88 -41.47
CA ALA A 549 31.55 25.46 -40.53
C ALA A 549 31.22 26.86 -39.93
N SER A 550 29.96 27.29 -39.99
CA SER A 550 29.47 28.58 -39.48
C SER A 550 28.50 28.47 -38.30
N ASP A 551 28.29 27.27 -37.76
CA ASP A 551 27.25 27.06 -36.73
C ASP A 551 27.74 27.44 -35.32
N THR A 552 27.09 28.44 -34.71
CA THR A 552 27.32 28.92 -33.34
C THR A 552 26.32 28.33 -32.34
N ALA A 553 26.80 27.92 -31.15
CA ALA A 553 25.97 27.47 -30.03
C ALA A 553 25.79 28.58 -28.96
N PHE A 554 24.56 28.74 -28.45
CA PHE A 554 24.23 29.70 -27.39
C PHE A 554 24.32 29.05 -25.99
N ILE A 555 25.00 29.72 -25.06
CA ILE A 555 25.01 29.40 -23.62
C ILE A 555 24.14 30.44 -22.91
N MET A 556 23.14 30.00 -22.14
CA MET A 556 22.28 30.91 -21.38
C MET A 556 22.99 31.43 -20.10
N PRO A 557 22.69 32.67 -19.64
CA PRO A 557 23.30 33.21 -18.42
C PRO A 557 22.78 32.49 -17.17
N GLY A 558 23.67 32.16 -16.22
CA GLY A 558 23.34 31.54 -14.93
C GLY A 558 23.72 30.06 -14.78
N HIS A 559 24.48 29.50 -15.72
CA HIS A 559 25.02 28.15 -15.64
C HIS A 559 26.49 28.17 -15.20
N ASP A 560 26.81 27.48 -14.11
CA ASP A 560 28.20 27.25 -13.69
C ASP A 560 28.85 26.14 -14.53
N ILE A 561 30.07 26.39 -14.99
CA ILE A 561 30.94 25.36 -15.57
C ILE A 561 31.90 24.92 -14.47
N ILE A 562 31.66 23.76 -13.87
CA ILE A 562 32.58 23.17 -12.89
C ILE A 562 33.51 22.21 -13.62
N VAL A 563 34.79 22.58 -13.74
CA VAL A 563 35.84 21.71 -14.28
C VAL A 563 36.53 21.01 -13.12
N SER A 564 36.37 19.69 -12.97
CA SER A 564 37.14 18.91 -11.98
C SER A 564 38.47 18.46 -12.61
N SER A 565 39.58 18.80 -11.97
CA SER A 565 40.92 18.56 -12.51
C SER A 565 41.55 17.29 -11.94
N THR A 566 42.01 16.38 -12.80
CA THR A 566 43.06 15.40 -12.45
C THR A 566 44.29 15.47 -13.35
N HIS A 567 44.41 16.44 -14.27
CA HIS A 567 45.64 16.63 -15.06
C HIS A 567 45.97 18.12 -15.26
N SER A 568 47.27 18.40 -15.32
CA SER A 568 47.91 19.73 -15.34
C SER A 568 47.55 20.55 -16.59
N ILE A 569 46.96 21.73 -16.35
CA ILE A 569 46.67 22.72 -17.39
C ILE A 569 47.98 23.46 -17.76
N GLY A 570 48.37 23.37 -19.02
CA GLY A 570 49.38 24.22 -19.63
C GLY A 570 48.77 25.56 -20.07
N LYS A 571 49.32 26.65 -19.52
CA LYS A 571 49.20 28.08 -19.86
C LYS A 571 47.82 28.61 -20.31
N VAL A 572 47.17 29.30 -19.38
CA VAL A 572 46.18 30.35 -19.67
C VAL A 572 46.97 31.65 -19.84
N ASP A 573 47.05 32.19 -21.06
CA ASP A 573 47.58 33.53 -21.29
C ASP A 573 46.43 34.55 -21.15
N ILE A 574 46.52 35.39 -20.12
CA ILE A 574 45.59 36.48 -19.81
C ILE A 574 46.33 37.78 -20.06
N SER A 575 45.87 38.65 -20.96
CA SER A 575 46.30 40.06 -21.05
C SER A 575 45.64 40.83 -22.21
N PRO A 576 45.45 42.18 -22.14
CA PRO A 576 45.11 42.98 -20.97
C PRO A 576 44.19 44.19 -21.33
N THR A 577 42.90 44.20 -20.99
CA THR A 577 42.19 45.47 -20.73
C THR A 577 40.76 45.21 -20.24
N ALA A 578 40.60 45.06 -18.92
CA ALA A 578 39.42 45.56 -18.23
C ALA A 578 39.77 45.70 -16.75
N THR A 579 39.97 46.95 -16.32
CA THR A 579 40.15 47.32 -14.92
C THR A 579 38.86 47.03 -14.16
N VAL A 580 38.96 46.22 -13.12
CA VAL A 580 37.88 45.89 -12.19
C VAL A 580 37.68 47.05 -11.22
N THR A 581 36.48 47.61 -11.14
CA THR A 581 36.01 48.32 -9.95
C THR A 581 34.89 47.50 -9.29
N THR A 582 35.08 47.27 -8.00
CA THR A 582 34.52 46.21 -7.17
C THR A 582 33.03 46.34 -6.84
N ASN A 583 32.39 45.16 -6.65
CA ASN A 583 31.11 44.86 -5.99
C ASN A 583 29.85 44.68 -6.89
N SER A 584 29.89 43.74 -7.85
CA SER A 584 28.71 43.02 -8.41
C SER A 584 29.15 41.91 -9.38
N PRO A 585 28.32 40.88 -9.63
CA PRO A 585 28.71 39.67 -10.38
C PRO A 585 29.08 39.98 -11.84
N ALA A 586 30.21 39.44 -12.30
CA ALA A 586 30.78 39.70 -13.62
C ALA A 586 30.08 38.89 -14.72
N ILE A 587 29.74 39.57 -15.82
CA ILE A 587 29.25 39.00 -17.07
C ILE A 587 30.46 38.67 -17.95
N LEU A 588 30.52 37.45 -18.49
CA LEU A 588 31.54 37.02 -19.45
C LEU A 588 30.95 37.05 -20.87
N THR A 589 31.57 37.82 -21.77
CA THR A 589 31.19 37.90 -23.19
C THR A 589 32.31 37.31 -24.03
N ILE A 590 31.97 36.35 -24.90
CA ILE A 590 32.89 35.68 -25.83
C ILE A 590 32.77 36.38 -27.19
N GLY A 591 33.88 36.91 -27.70
CA GLY A 591 34.00 37.43 -29.06
C GLY A 591 35.42 37.15 -29.57
N ASN A 592 35.49 36.76 -30.84
CA ASN A 592 36.62 36.20 -31.63
C ASN A 592 38.06 36.44 -31.18
#